data_AF-A0A1G4QYY5-F1
#
_entry.id   AF-A0A1G4QYY5-F1
#
_cell.length_a   1.000
_cell.length_b   1.000
_cell.length_c   1.000
_cell.angle_alpha   90.00
_cell.angle_beta   90.00
_cell.angle_gamma   90.00
#
_symmetry.space_group_name_H-M   'P 1'
#
loop_
_entity.id
_entity.type
_entity.pdbx_description
1 polymer ?
#
loop_
_entity_poly.entity_id
_entity_poly.type
_entity_poly.pdbx_seq_one_letter_code
_entity_poly.pdbx_strand_id
1 'polypeptide(L)'
;MTLLNPINFIDFYRQFYFENDIDDDTMHSFGVPSGLNTTNAKAEEWIEEHRINKGVFDMFALAWKAGRIDWDDGHIVYKDFVDGSNCKNGLGYKIDIRSFNEYCEFLNRIDVDSYDFKSLYEMLWPQSPVNIGPVYIIASLFFRSKGRFPIYDQFVHKAVRSLALGIAPADVYMGTPPDKKYVGDVVCMYNEYITLLVRAFPDHINRSGGPFIPRELDQALWIYGHCTRRWDEIKQ
;
A
#
# COMPACT_ATOMS: atom_id res chain seq x y z
N MET A 1 -8.63 1.64 27.14
CA MET A 1 -7.97 1.69 25.83
C MET A 1 -7.17 2.98 25.81
N THR A 2 -5.84 2.90 25.95
CA THR A 2 -4.98 4.09 25.86
C THR A 2 -5.15 4.67 24.47
N LEU A 3 -5.51 5.95 24.35
CA LEU A 3 -5.65 6.60 23.05
C LEU A 3 -4.32 6.52 22.31
N LEU A 4 -4.34 5.91 21.13
CA LEU A 4 -3.22 5.89 20.22
C LEU A 4 -2.90 7.35 19.88
N ASN A 5 -1.71 7.84 20.24
CA ASN A 5 -1.20 9.10 19.70
C ASN A 5 -0.61 8.78 18.31
N PRO A 6 -1.25 9.26 17.21
CA PRO A 6 -0.81 8.93 15.86
C PRO A 6 0.58 9.45 15.53
N ILE A 7 0.95 10.64 16.03
CA ILE A 7 2.26 11.25 15.75
C ILE A 7 3.37 10.35 16.30
N ASN A 8 3.26 9.97 17.58
CA ASN A 8 4.24 9.05 18.19
C ASN A 8 4.30 7.70 17.48
N PHE A 9 3.17 7.21 16.93
CA PHE A 9 3.12 5.96 16.18
C PHE A 9 3.84 6.09 14.84
N ILE A 10 3.58 7.17 14.11
CA ILE A 10 4.19 7.48 12.82
C ILE A 10 5.70 7.67 13.00
N ASP A 11 6.11 8.55 13.91
CA ASP A 11 7.52 8.88 14.15
C ASP A 11 8.32 7.63 14.53
N PHE A 12 7.73 6.73 15.33
CA PHE A 12 8.39 5.51 15.74
C PHE A 12 8.53 4.50 14.61
N TYR A 13 7.48 4.18 13.86
CA TYR A 13 7.56 3.09 12.89
C TYR A 13 8.11 3.51 11.53
N ARG A 14 7.94 4.77 11.13
CA ARG A 14 8.36 5.25 9.81
C ARG A 14 9.87 5.11 9.60
N GLN A 15 10.67 5.21 10.66
CA GLN A 15 12.12 5.07 10.55
C GLN A 15 12.56 3.69 10.01
N PHE A 16 11.77 2.63 10.27
CA PHE A 16 12.07 1.27 9.79
C PHE A 16 11.58 1.02 8.37
N TYR A 17 10.83 1.95 7.76
CA TYR A 17 10.34 1.83 6.38
C TYR A 17 11.45 2.05 5.36
N PHE A 18 12.32 3.02 5.63
CA PHE A 18 13.42 3.36 4.76
C PHE A 18 14.65 2.53 5.06
N GLU A 19 15.52 2.37 4.06
CA GLU A 19 16.89 1.88 4.27
C GLU A 19 17.56 2.70 5.38
N ASN A 20 18.03 2.01 6.42
CA ASN A 20 18.58 2.62 7.62
C ASN A 20 19.68 1.73 8.22
N ASP A 21 20.48 2.30 9.13
CA ASP A 21 21.58 1.60 9.81
C ASP A 21 21.16 1.04 11.18
N ILE A 22 19.86 0.77 11.40
CA ILE A 22 19.38 0.17 12.66
C ILE A 22 19.77 -1.30 12.67
N ASP A 23 20.46 -1.73 13.73
CA ASP A 23 20.93 -3.10 13.86
C ASP A 23 19.77 -4.09 14.15
N ASP A 24 19.98 -5.35 13.76
CA ASP A 24 19.00 -6.42 13.91
C ASP A 24 18.54 -6.63 15.36
N ASP A 25 19.44 -6.46 16.35
CA ASP A 25 19.10 -6.64 17.76
C ASP A 25 18.12 -5.55 18.21
N THR A 26 18.36 -4.31 17.79
CA THR A 26 17.46 -3.18 18.02
C THR A 26 16.11 -3.43 17.34
N MET A 27 16.08 -3.83 16.07
CA MET A 27 14.83 -4.16 15.36
C MET A 27 14.04 -5.27 16.07
N HIS A 28 14.71 -6.35 16.45
CA HIS A 28 14.12 -7.46 17.19
C HIS A 28 13.57 -7.05 18.55
N SER A 29 14.26 -6.16 19.27
CA SER A 29 13.78 -5.66 20.57
C SER A 29 12.41 -4.96 20.44
N PHE A 30 12.16 -4.30 19.31
CA PHE A 30 10.89 -3.65 19.00
C PHE A 30 9.89 -4.56 18.26
N GLY A 31 10.24 -5.83 18.04
CA GLY A 31 9.39 -6.77 17.32
C GLY A 31 9.32 -6.52 15.81
N VAL A 32 10.22 -5.71 15.24
CA VAL A 32 10.34 -5.46 13.81
C VAL A 32 11.21 -6.57 13.18
N PRO A 33 10.78 -7.26 12.11
CA PRO A 33 11.62 -8.24 11.43
C PRO A 33 12.82 -7.58 10.71
N SER A 34 14.02 -8.16 10.82
CA SER A 34 15.24 -7.63 10.17
C SER A 34 15.27 -7.78 8.64
N GLY A 35 14.54 -8.77 8.09
CA GLY A 35 14.52 -9.06 6.65
C GLY A 35 13.46 -8.28 5.85
N LEU A 36 12.99 -7.13 6.33
CA LEU A 36 11.99 -6.34 5.60
C LEU A 36 12.59 -5.74 4.33
N ASN A 37 11.80 -5.73 3.26
CA ASN A 37 12.17 -5.06 2.02
C ASN A 37 11.98 -3.54 2.20
N THR A 38 12.95 -2.88 2.82
CA THR A 38 12.96 -1.44 3.03
C THR A 38 13.06 -0.69 1.70
N THR A 39 12.56 0.54 1.66
CA THR A 39 12.57 1.36 0.45
C THR A 39 13.67 2.41 0.51
N ASN A 40 14.35 2.65 -0.62
CA ASN A 40 15.24 3.80 -0.74
C ASN A 40 14.44 5.13 -0.67
N ALA A 41 14.83 6.04 0.22
CA ALA A 41 14.08 7.29 0.44
C ALA A 41 13.93 8.17 -0.82
N LYS A 42 14.94 8.22 -1.68
CA LYS A 42 14.89 9.00 -2.94
C LYS A 42 13.94 8.36 -3.96
N ALA A 43 13.88 7.03 -3.99
CA ALA A 43 12.93 6.32 -4.83
C ALA A 43 11.47 6.58 -4.39
N GLU A 44 11.21 6.58 -3.08
CA GLU A 44 9.90 6.93 -2.51
C GLU A 44 9.52 8.39 -2.86
N GLU A 45 10.43 9.34 -2.60
CA GLU A 45 10.24 10.77 -2.94
C GLU A 45 9.90 10.95 -4.41
N TRP A 46 10.65 10.29 -5.31
CA TRP A 46 10.38 10.37 -6.74
C TRP A 46 8.98 9.85 -7.11
N ILE A 47 8.54 8.74 -6.52
CA ILE A 47 7.19 8.18 -6.75
C ILE A 47 6.11 9.13 -6.24
N GLU A 48 6.29 9.72 -5.06
CA GLU A 48 5.36 10.71 -4.52
C GLU A 48 5.24 11.92 -5.45
N GLU A 49 6.36 12.52 -5.85
CA GLU A 49 6.41 13.73 -6.67
C GLU A 49 5.91 13.52 -8.11
N HIS A 50 6.37 12.44 -8.75
CA HIS A 50 6.21 12.25 -10.20
C HIS A 50 5.04 11.33 -10.55
N ARG A 51 4.50 10.57 -9.59
CA ARG A 51 3.39 9.64 -9.83
C ARG A 51 2.18 9.94 -8.97
N ILE A 52 2.29 9.88 -7.64
CA ILE A 52 1.13 10.06 -6.75
C ILE A 52 0.56 11.47 -6.89
N ASN A 53 1.38 12.51 -6.73
CA ASN A 53 0.94 13.91 -6.77
C ASN A 53 0.44 14.34 -8.16
N LYS A 54 0.95 13.71 -9.22
CA LYS A 54 0.52 13.93 -10.60
C LYS A 54 -0.69 13.09 -11.00
N GLY A 55 -1.08 12.14 -10.17
CA GLY A 55 -2.13 11.20 -10.47
C GLY A 55 -1.79 10.25 -11.61
N VAL A 56 -0.55 9.78 -11.72
CA VAL A 56 -0.11 8.92 -12.83
C VAL A 56 0.06 7.48 -12.33
N PHE A 57 -0.63 6.55 -12.98
CA PHE A 57 -0.42 5.11 -12.77
C PHE A 57 0.14 4.49 -14.04
N ASP A 58 1.42 4.12 -14.01
CA ASP A 58 2.19 3.56 -15.12
C ASP A 58 3.09 2.40 -14.64
N MET A 59 4.05 1.99 -15.48
CA MET A 59 4.99 0.92 -15.16
C MET A 59 5.85 1.20 -13.92
N PHE A 60 6.20 2.46 -13.63
CA PHE A 60 6.91 2.80 -12.39
C PHE A 60 6.00 2.71 -11.17
N ALA A 61 4.75 3.16 -11.26
CA ALA A 61 3.78 2.99 -10.18
C ALA A 61 3.50 1.51 -9.88
N LEU A 62 3.40 0.67 -10.92
CA LEU A 62 3.26 -0.78 -10.78
C LEU A 62 4.51 -1.42 -10.15
N ALA A 63 5.70 -1.06 -10.63
CA ALA A 63 6.96 -1.56 -10.09
C ALA A 63 7.14 -1.19 -8.62
N TRP A 64 6.81 0.05 -8.24
CA TRP A 64 6.84 0.51 -6.85
C TRP A 64 5.92 -0.33 -5.97
N LYS A 65 4.65 -0.52 -6.38
CA LYS A 65 3.71 -1.37 -5.63
C LYS A 65 4.15 -2.84 -5.58
N ALA A 66 4.91 -3.30 -6.57
CA ALA A 66 5.48 -4.65 -6.59
C ALA A 66 6.76 -4.80 -5.75
N GLY A 67 7.30 -3.72 -5.17
CA GLY A 67 8.59 -3.74 -4.46
C GLY A 67 9.78 -3.96 -5.40
N ARG A 68 9.67 -3.48 -6.65
CA ARG A 68 10.61 -3.75 -7.76
C ARG A 68 11.19 -2.47 -8.37
N ILE A 69 11.38 -1.45 -7.55
CA ILE A 69 12.14 -0.25 -7.92
C ILE A 69 13.38 -0.13 -7.05
N ASP A 70 14.34 0.65 -7.52
CA ASP A 70 15.53 1.02 -6.78
C ASP A 70 15.96 2.46 -7.16
N TRP A 71 16.92 3.00 -6.42
CA TRP A 71 17.59 4.26 -6.76
C TRP A 71 19.05 3.99 -7.11
N ASP A 72 19.40 4.16 -8.38
CA ASP A 72 20.75 3.93 -8.89
C ASP A 72 21.25 5.16 -9.64
N ASP A 73 22.51 5.54 -9.44
CA ASP A 73 23.19 6.67 -10.08
C ASP A 73 22.31 7.92 -10.28
N GLY A 74 21.63 8.36 -9.22
CA GLY A 74 20.81 9.57 -9.23
C GLY A 74 19.47 9.49 -9.96
N HIS A 75 18.99 8.29 -10.31
CA HIS A 75 17.71 8.09 -10.96
C HIS A 75 16.98 6.84 -10.46
N ILE A 76 15.66 6.82 -10.65
CA ILE A 76 14.83 5.64 -10.35
C ILE A 76 15.03 4.57 -11.42
N VAL A 77 15.21 3.31 -10.99
CA VAL A 77 15.40 2.16 -11.88
C VAL A 77 14.47 1.02 -11.52
N TYR A 78 14.30 0.08 -12.45
CA TYR A 78 13.58 -1.17 -12.23
C TYR A 78 14.51 -2.24 -11.67
N LYS A 79 14.03 -3.00 -10.67
CA LYS A 79 14.74 -4.12 -10.05
C LYS A 79 14.02 -5.43 -10.33
N ASP A 80 14.62 -6.27 -11.18
CA ASP A 80 14.02 -7.55 -11.63
C ASP A 80 12.54 -7.41 -12.04
N PHE A 81 12.19 -6.34 -12.74
CA PHE A 81 10.80 -6.02 -13.07
C PHE A 81 10.42 -6.43 -14.49
N VAL A 82 11.24 -6.05 -15.48
CA VAL A 82 10.97 -6.25 -16.92
C VAL A 82 11.70 -7.49 -17.42
N ASP A 83 10.96 -8.35 -18.13
CA ASP A 83 11.44 -9.58 -18.77
C ASP A 83 10.84 -9.71 -20.18
N GLY A 84 11.56 -9.18 -21.17
CA GLY A 84 11.11 -9.14 -22.56
C GLY A 84 9.81 -8.35 -22.73
N SER A 85 8.76 -9.00 -23.21
CA SER A 85 7.42 -8.40 -23.38
C SER A 85 6.56 -8.41 -22.11
N ASN A 86 7.11 -8.87 -20.98
CA ASN A 86 6.39 -8.99 -19.72
C ASN A 86 7.06 -8.16 -18.62
N CYS A 87 6.29 -7.85 -17.59
CA CYS A 87 6.82 -7.43 -16.30
C CYS A 87 6.36 -8.38 -15.18
N LYS A 88 6.86 -8.20 -13.96
CA LYS A 88 6.58 -9.07 -12.81
C LYS A 88 5.79 -8.34 -11.74
N ASN A 89 4.75 -8.99 -11.20
CA ASN A 89 4.10 -8.50 -9.99
C ASN A 89 4.94 -8.83 -8.73
N GLY A 90 4.43 -8.48 -7.55
CA GLY A 90 5.13 -8.70 -6.27
C GLY A 90 5.39 -10.18 -5.96
N LEU A 91 4.58 -11.08 -6.50
CA LEU A 91 4.76 -12.53 -6.40
C LEU A 91 5.65 -13.11 -7.52
N GLY A 92 6.15 -12.28 -8.43
CA GLY A 92 6.98 -12.71 -9.56
C GLY A 92 6.20 -13.25 -10.76
N TYR A 93 4.86 -13.21 -10.73
CA TYR A 93 4.05 -13.64 -11.87
C TYR A 93 4.12 -12.62 -13.01
N LYS A 94 4.14 -13.13 -14.24
CA LYS A 94 4.27 -12.34 -15.46
C LYS A 94 2.98 -11.59 -15.79
N ILE A 95 3.10 -10.32 -16.13
CA ILE A 95 2.05 -9.45 -16.65
C ILE A 95 2.50 -9.01 -18.04
N ASP A 96 1.63 -9.17 -19.04
CA ASP A 96 1.90 -8.68 -20.39
C ASP A 96 1.93 -7.14 -20.41
N ILE A 97 3.04 -6.57 -20.88
CA ILE A 97 3.26 -5.11 -20.87
C ILE A 97 2.25 -4.40 -21.77
N ARG A 98 1.89 -5.00 -22.90
CA ARG A 98 0.93 -4.39 -23.82
C ARG A 98 -0.46 -4.32 -23.18
N SER A 99 -0.96 -5.42 -22.63
CA SER A 99 -2.24 -5.43 -21.89
C SER A 99 -2.23 -4.45 -20.72
N PHE A 100 -1.10 -4.33 -20.01
CA PHE A 100 -0.97 -3.35 -18.93
C PHE A 100 -1.04 -1.90 -19.43
N ASN A 101 -0.38 -1.59 -20.54
CA ASN A 101 -0.47 -0.26 -21.15
C ASN A 101 -1.90 0.05 -21.63
N GLU A 102 -2.59 -0.91 -22.25
CA GLU A 102 -4.00 -0.79 -22.65
C GLU A 102 -4.90 -0.50 -21.42
N TYR A 103 -4.64 -1.16 -20.29
CA TYR A 103 -5.31 -0.89 -19.02
C TYR A 103 -5.05 0.53 -18.49
N CYS A 104 -3.80 0.99 -18.51
CA CYS A 104 -3.43 2.36 -18.13
C CYS A 104 -4.11 3.41 -19.02
N GLU A 105 -4.17 3.17 -20.33
CA GLU A 105 -4.87 4.05 -21.27
C GLU A 105 -6.36 4.14 -20.97
N PHE A 106 -7.01 3.00 -20.67
CA PHE A 106 -8.41 2.99 -20.25
C PHE A 106 -8.62 3.78 -18.96
N LEU A 107 -7.80 3.54 -17.94
CA LEU A 107 -7.83 4.23 -16.66
C LEU A 107 -7.64 5.75 -16.80
N ASN A 108 -6.78 6.20 -17.72
CA ASN A 108 -6.54 7.62 -17.98
C ASN A 108 -7.74 8.36 -18.58
N ARG A 109 -8.69 7.64 -19.19
CA ARG A 109 -9.93 8.21 -19.74
C ARG A 109 -11.04 8.35 -18.70
N ILE A 110 -10.86 7.78 -17.52
CA ILE A 110 -11.84 7.83 -16.43
C ILE A 110 -11.55 9.04 -15.55
N ASP A 111 -12.57 9.85 -15.33
CA ASP A 111 -12.59 10.82 -14.24
C ASP A 111 -12.89 10.08 -12.92
N VAL A 112 -11.83 9.70 -12.21
CA VAL A 112 -11.96 8.90 -11.00
C VAL A 112 -12.66 9.63 -9.86
N ASP A 113 -12.78 10.96 -9.90
CA ASP A 113 -13.42 11.74 -8.84
C ASP A 113 -14.95 11.77 -8.97
N SER A 114 -15.48 11.42 -10.14
CA SER A 114 -16.91 11.37 -10.44
C SER A 114 -17.62 10.09 -9.96
N TYR A 115 -16.91 9.14 -9.36
CA TYR A 115 -17.45 7.83 -9.01
C TYR A 115 -17.06 7.38 -7.60
N ASP A 116 -17.89 6.50 -7.01
CA ASP A 116 -17.56 5.76 -5.81
C ASP A 116 -16.59 4.59 -6.10
N PHE A 117 -16.04 4.00 -5.03
CA PHE A 117 -15.07 2.91 -5.14
C PHE A 117 -15.63 1.70 -5.89
N LYS A 118 -16.87 1.29 -5.57
CA LYS A 118 -17.47 0.09 -6.15
C LYS A 118 -17.65 0.24 -7.66
N SER A 119 -18.21 1.36 -8.08
CA SER A 119 -18.45 1.69 -9.49
C SER A 119 -17.14 1.72 -10.27
N LEU A 120 -16.09 2.33 -9.70
CA LEU A 120 -14.76 2.33 -10.31
C LEU A 120 -14.16 0.93 -10.41
N TYR A 121 -14.28 0.14 -9.35
CA TYR A 121 -13.78 -1.23 -9.33
C TYR A 121 -14.48 -2.10 -10.39
N GLU A 122 -15.81 -1.99 -10.51
CA GLU A 122 -16.63 -2.66 -11.52
C GLU A 122 -16.23 -2.30 -12.96
N MET A 123 -15.85 -1.04 -13.21
CA MET A 123 -15.34 -0.61 -14.50
C MET A 123 -13.92 -1.12 -14.80
N LEU A 124 -13.05 -1.19 -13.78
CA LEU A 124 -11.62 -1.45 -13.97
C LEU A 124 -11.25 -2.92 -13.98
N TRP A 125 -11.85 -3.76 -13.13
CA TRP A 125 -11.44 -5.17 -13.05
C TRP A 125 -11.55 -5.92 -14.38
N PRO A 126 -12.57 -5.71 -15.25
CA PRO A 126 -12.69 -6.44 -16.51
C PRO A 126 -11.58 -6.08 -17.50
N GLN A 127 -11.03 -4.86 -17.38
CA GLN A 127 -9.94 -4.35 -18.23
C GLN A 127 -8.57 -4.72 -17.67
N SER A 128 -8.50 -5.21 -16.43
CA SER A 128 -7.22 -5.49 -15.77
C SER A 128 -6.53 -6.73 -16.35
N PRO A 129 -5.21 -6.67 -16.64
CA PRO A 129 -4.46 -7.80 -17.17
C PRO A 129 -4.50 -9.05 -16.29
N VAL A 130 -4.11 -10.19 -16.86
CA VAL A 130 -3.81 -11.38 -16.08
C VAL A 130 -2.70 -11.06 -15.06
N ASN A 131 -2.78 -11.66 -13.86
CA ASN A 131 -1.85 -11.44 -12.74
C ASN A 131 -1.84 -10.01 -12.12
N ILE A 132 -2.73 -9.12 -12.58
CA ILE A 132 -3.14 -7.91 -11.85
C ILE A 132 -4.37 -8.27 -11.00
N GLY A 133 -4.15 -8.43 -9.69
CA GLY A 133 -5.19 -8.72 -8.70
C GLY A 133 -5.85 -7.47 -8.12
N PRO A 134 -6.78 -7.62 -7.15
CA PRO A 134 -7.52 -6.50 -6.55
C PRO A 134 -6.62 -5.40 -6.00
N VAL A 135 -5.52 -5.79 -5.33
CA VAL A 135 -4.60 -4.86 -4.68
C VAL A 135 -3.95 -3.87 -5.66
N TYR A 136 -3.70 -4.31 -6.90
CA TYR A 136 -3.12 -3.46 -7.94
C TYR A 136 -4.17 -2.54 -8.58
N ILE A 137 -5.42 -3.00 -8.71
CA ILE A 137 -6.55 -2.16 -9.15
C ILE A 137 -6.83 -1.08 -8.10
N ILE A 138 -6.79 -1.41 -6.81
CA ILE A 138 -6.92 -0.42 -5.74
C ILE A 138 -5.75 0.56 -5.76
N ALA A 139 -4.52 0.08 -5.98
CA ALA A 139 -3.35 0.95 -6.13
C ALA A 139 -3.54 1.91 -7.31
N SER A 140 -4.04 1.46 -8.46
CA SER A 140 -4.26 2.35 -9.61
C SER A 140 -5.25 3.47 -9.28
N LEU A 141 -6.29 3.17 -8.49
CA LEU A 141 -7.23 4.18 -7.98
C LEU A 141 -6.56 5.15 -7.01
N PHE A 142 -5.75 4.65 -6.08
CA PHE A 142 -4.96 5.49 -5.16
C PHE A 142 -4.11 6.52 -5.91
N PHE A 143 -3.36 6.08 -6.93
CA PHE A 143 -2.56 6.98 -7.75
C PHE A 143 -3.46 7.98 -8.48
N ARG A 144 -4.44 7.52 -9.27
CA ARG A 144 -5.28 8.41 -10.09
C ARG A 144 -6.06 9.42 -9.28
N SER A 145 -6.51 9.05 -8.09
CA SER A 145 -7.27 9.90 -7.18
C SER A 145 -6.40 10.67 -6.19
N LYS A 146 -5.06 10.63 -6.34
CA LYS A 146 -4.08 11.31 -5.50
C LYS A 146 -4.30 11.04 -3.99
N GLY A 147 -4.62 9.80 -3.66
CA GLY A 147 -4.82 9.32 -2.30
C GLY A 147 -6.27 9.32 -1.77
N ARG A 148 -7.25 9.86 -2.50
CA ARG A 148 -8.70 9.79 -2.11
C ARG A 148 -9.23 8.36 -1.93
N PHE A 149 -8.63 7.39 -2.63
CA PHE A 149 -8.82 5.98 -2.31
C PHE A 149 -7.55 5.50 -1.62
N PRO A 150 -7.53 5.38 -0.28
CA PRO A 150 -6.36 4.90 0.44
C PRO A 150 -5.81 3.61 -0.18
N ILE A 151 -4.49 3.56 -0.35
CA ILE A 151 -3.84 2.38 -0.88
C ILE A 151 -4.14 1.17 0.02
N TYR A 152 -4.39 0.02 -0.60
CA TYR A 152 -4.56 -1.22 0.12
C TYR A 152 -3.26 -2.04 0.09
N ASP A 153 -2.86 -2.50 1.27
CA ASP A 153 -1.87 -3.53 1.46
C ASP A 153 -2.33 -4.47 2.57
N GLN A 154 -2.03 -5.77 2.45
CA GLN A 154 -2.43 -6.73 3.48
C GLN A 154 -1.78 -6.43 4.82
N PHE A 155 -0.55 -5.90 4.86
CA PHE A 155 0.13 -5.61 6.13
C PHE A 155 -0.43 -4.35 6.79
N VAL A 156 -0.79 -3.33 6.00
CA VAL A 156 -1.49 -2.15 6.52
C VAL A 156 -2.89 -2.53 7.05
N HIS A 157 -3.63 -3.40 6.35
CA HIS A 157 -4.91 -3.91 6.84
C HIS A 157 -4.73 -4.75 8.12
N LYS A 158 -3.69 -5.60 8.16
CA LYS A 158 -3.31 -6.38 9.34
C LYS A 158 -2.99 -5.49 10.54
N ALA A 159 -2.28 -4.38 10.33
CA ALA A 159 -1.98 -3.39 11.35
C ALA A 159 -3.24 -2.77 11.97
N VAL A 160 -4.18 -2.29 11.15
CA VAL A 160 -5.41 -1.68 11.69
C VAL A 160 -6.34 -2.70 12.35
N ARG A 161 -6.33 -3.97 11.91
CA ARG A 161 -7.00 -5.08 12.64
C ARG A 161 -6.36 -5.34 13.99
N SER A 162 -5.02 -5.39 14.06
CA SER A 162 -4.27 -5.55 15.32
C SER A 162 -4.64 -4.44 16.32
N LEU A 163 -4.64 -3.18 15.87
CA LEU A 163 -5.02 -2.04 16.71
C LEU A 163 -6.47 -2.14 17.21
N ALA A 164 -7.40 -2.54 16.35
CA ALA A 164 -8.82 -2.66 16.70
C ALA A 164 -9.10 -3.80 17.68
N LEU A 165 -8.36 -4.91 17.58
CA LEU A 165 -8.52 -6.10 18.42
C LEU A 165 -7.67 -6.06 19.70
N GLY A 166 -6.65 -5.20 19.75
CA GLY A 166 -5.71 -5.14 20.88
C GLY A 166 -4.77 -6.35 20.96
N ILE A 167 -4.48 -7.00 19.83
CA ILE A 167 -3.59 -8.16 19.71
C ILE A 167 -2.35 -7.83 18.87
N ALA A 168 -1.29 -8.64 18.93
CA ALA A 168 -0.10 -8.39 18.13
C ALA A 168 -0.41 -8.58 16.63
N PRO A 169 0.26 -7.85 15.73
CA PRO A 169 0.07 -8.05 14.30
C PRO A 169 0.32 -9.50 13.90
N ALA A 170 1.38 -10.15 14.39
CA ALA A 170 1.66 -11.57 14.15
C ALA A 170 0.46 -12.52 14.42
N ASP A 171 -0.44 -12.18 15.35
CA ASP A 171 -1.60 -12.99 15.72
C ASP A 171 -2.87 -12.68 14.89
N VAL A 172 -2.82 -11.67 14.01
CA VAL A 172 -3.95 -11.32 13.14
C VAL A 172 -4.05 -12.28 11.96
N TYR A 173 -5.18 -12.97 11.87
CA TYR A 173 -5.53 -13.79 10.71
C TYR A 173 -6.12 -12.94 9.56
N MET A 174 -5.53 -13.03 8.36
CA MET A 174 -5.96 -12.25 7.18
C MET A 174 -6.87 -13.03 6.22
N GLY A 175 -6.87 -14.36 6.29
CA GLY A 175 -7.55 -15.19 5.29
C GLY A 175 -6.89 -15.11 3.90
N THR A 176 -7.55 -15.71 2.91
CA THR A 176 -7.14 -15.60 1.50
C THR A 176 -7.75 -14.34 0.89
N PRO A 177 -6.98 -13.49 0.19
CA PRO A 177 -7.53 -12.36 -0.53
C PRO A 177 -8.58 -12.80 -1.57
N PRO A 178 -9.68 -12.05 -1.76
CA PRO A 178 -10.69 -12.39 -2.76
C PRO A 178 -10.14 -12.31 -4.19
N ASP A 179 -10.69 -13.11 -5.10
CA ASP A 179 -10.43 -12.94 -6.54
C ASP A 179 -11.04 -11.62 -7.02
N LYS A 180 -10.36 -10.94 -7.95
CA LYS A 180 -10.80 -9.64 -8.51
C LYS A 180 -12.18 -9.66 -9.16
N LYS A 181 -12.67 -10.82 -9.58
CA LYS A 181 -14.00 -10.98 -10.19
C LYS A 181 -15.12 -10.95 -9.15
N TYR A 182 -14.83 -11.30 -7.90
CA TYR A 182 -15.81 -11.25 -6.80
C TYR A 182 -15.87 -9.83 -6.23
N VAL A 183 -16.45 -8.92 -7.01
CA VAL A 183 -16.56 -7.49 -6.68
C VAL A 183 -17.10 -7.26 -5.28
N GLY A 184 -18.16 -8.00 -4.88
CA GLY A 184 -18.75 -7.88 -3.54
C GLY A 184 -17.73 -8.12 -2.43
N ASP A 185 -16.95 -9.19 -2.54
CA ASP A 185 -15.95 -9.58 -1.55
C ASP A 185 -14.79 -8.58 -1.49
N VAL A 186 -14.35 -8.07 -2.64
CA VAL A 186 -13.31 -7.02 -2.71
C VAL A 186 -13.81 -5.73 -2.06
N VAL A 187 -15.04 -5.31 -2.35
CA VAL A 187 -15.65 -4.11 -1.76
C VAL A 187 -15.81 -4.27 -0.26
N CYS A 188 -16.24 -5.45 0.22
CA CYS A 188 -16.31 -5.73 1.65
C CYS A 188 -14.94 -5.66 2.33
N MET A 189 -13.91 -6.30 1.75
CA MET A 189 -12.53 -6.26 2.25
C MET A 189 -12.00 -4.82 2.31
N TYR A 190 -12.23 -4.03 1.27
CA TYR A 190 -11.78 -2.64 1.21
C TYR A 190 -12.54 -1.75 2.20
N ASN A 191 -13.86 -1.90 2.32
CA ASN A 191 -14.66 -1.13 3.27
C ASN A 191 -14.31 -1.46 4.73
N GLU A 192 -14.02 -2.72 5.04
CA GLU A 192 -13.51 -3.11 6.35
C GLU A 192 -12.20 -2.39 6.65
N TYR A 193 -11.23 -2.46 5.72
CA TYR A 193 -9.96 -1.76 5.84
C TYR A 193 -10.13 -0.27 6.10
N ILE A 194 -10.93 0.43 5.28
CA ILE A 194 -11.18 1.86 5.43
C ILE A 194 -11.86 2.17 6.77
N THR A 195 -12.81 1.35 7.20
CA THR A 195 -13.51 1.54 8.48
C THR A 195 -12.55 1.42 9.67
N LEU A 196 -11.68 0.41 9.66
CA LEU A 196 -10.68 0.20 10.70
C LEU A 196 -9.63 1.31 10.71
N LEU A 197 -9.21 1.76 9.53
CA LEU A 197 -8.26 2.86 9.37
C LEU A 197 -8.82 4.18 9.94
N VAL A 198 -10.04 4.56 9.56
CA VAL A 198 -10.73 5.75 10.09
C VAL A 198 -10.93 5.65 11.61
N ARG A 199 -11.26 4.46 12.12
CA ARG A 199 -11.44 4.25 13.56
C ARG A 199 -10.13 4.39 14.35
N ALA A 200 -9.03 3.89 13.81
CA ALA A 200 -7.73 3.96 14.47
C ALA A 200 -7.11 5.37 14.40
N PHE A 201 -7.39 6.12 13.33
CA PHE A 201 -6.77 7.42 13.04
C PHE A 201 -7.78 8.48 12.54
N PRO A 202 -8.82 8.82 13.31
CA PRO A 202 -9.93 9.65 12.84
C PRO A 202 -9.50 11.05 12.35
N ASP A 203 -8.50 11.63 13.00
CA ASP A 203 -8.01 12.98 12.70
C ASP A 203 -6.97 13.01 11.57
N HIS A 204 -6.44 11.86 11.15
CA HIS A 204 -5.37 11.77 10.13
C HIS A 204 -5.87 11.21 8.79
N ILE A 205 -7.10 10.69 8.75
CA ILE A 205 -7.64 9.97 7.58
C ILE A 205 -8.64 10.80 6.75
N ASN A 206 -8.79 12.10 7.04
CA ASN A 206 -9.77 12.95 6.37
C ASN A 206 -9.13 14.07 5.56
N ARG A 207 -9.50 14.17 4.28
CA ARG A 207 -9.27 15.34 3.43
C ARG A 207 -10.61 15.77 2.82
N SER A 208 -10.76 17.04 2.44
CA SER A 208 -11.95 17.53 1.74
C SER A 208 -12.26 16.64 0.52
N GLY A 209 -13.28 15.79 0.61
CA GLY A 209 -13.68 14.86 -0.46
C GLY A 209 -13.63 13.36 -0.13
N GLY A 210 -13.25 12.96 1.08
CA GLY A 210 -13.37 11.56 1.54
C GLY A 210 -12.16 11.04 2.31
N PRO A 211 -12.09 9.71 2.54
CA PRO A 211 -10.94 9.07 3.18
C PRO A 211 -9.64 9.35 2.43
N PHE A 212 -8.57 9.62 3.15
CA PHE A 212 -7.23 9.85 2.59
C PHE A 212 -6.21 9.31 3.58
N ILE A 213 -5.18 8.59 3.13
CA ILE A 213 -4.08 8.17 4.01
C ILE A 213 -2.81 8.96 3.68
N PRO A 214 -2.25 9.72 4.63
CA PRO A 214 -0.92 10.30 4.48
C PRO A 214 0.13 9.22 4.28
N ARG A 215 1.16 9.51 3.47
CA ARG A 215 2.21 8.52 3.14
C ARG A 215 2.93 8.05 4.38
N GLU A 216 3.22 8.94 5.31
CA GLU A 216 3.91 8.66 6.56
C GLU A 216 3.12 7.70 7.45
N LEU A 217 1.79 7.81 7.44
CA LEU A 217 0.92 6.90 8.17
C LEU A 217 0.84 5.53 7.50
N ASP A 218 0.73 5.47 6.17
CA ASP A 218 0.78 4.21 5.44
C ASP A 218 2.11 3.47 5.65
N GLN A 219 3.24 4.18 5.56
CA GLN A 219 4.58 3.65 5.81
C GLN A 219 4.70 3.07 7.23
N ALA A 220 4.26 3.82 8.24
CA ALA A 220 4.26 3.37 9.63
C ALA A 220 3.35 2.15 9.86
N LEU A 221 2.15 2.13 9.27
CA LEU A 221 1.23 1.00 9.37
C LEU A 221 1.75 -0.24 8.64
N TRP A 222 2.42 -0.05 7.49
CA TRP A 222 3.03 -1.15 6.76
C TRP A 222 4.07 -1.86 7.63
N ILE A 223 4.97 -1.11 8.27
CA ILE A 223 5.95 -1.64 9.22
C ILE A 223 5.27 -2.32 10.40
N TYR A 224 4.32 -1.65 11.05
CA TYR A 224 3.62 -2.25 12.18
C TYR A 224 2.91 -3.56 11.80
N GLY A 225 2.36 -3.65 10.58
CA GLY A 225 1.73 -4.86 10.06
C GLY A 225 2.64 -6.10 10.01
N HIS A 226 3.96 -5.88 9.94
CA HIS A 226 4.97 -6.93 9.99
C HIS A 226 5.44 -7.28 11.41
N CYS A 227 5.09 -6.49 12.42
CA CYS A 227 5.63 -6.64 13.76
C CYS A 227 5.09 -7.87 14.51
N THR A 228 5.88 -8.38 15.45
CA THR A 228 5.52 -9.53 16.32
C THR A 228 4.96 -9.12 17.67
N ARG A 229 5.03 -7.83 18.02
CA ARG A 229 4.62 -7.28 19.32
C ARG A 229 3.51 -6.25 19.16
N ARG A 230 2.75 -6.03 20.23
CA ARG A 230 1.74 -4.97 20.24
C ARG A 230 2.37 -3.61 20.44
N TRP A 231 1.72 -2.57 19.92
CA TRP A 231 2.17 -1.19 20.11
C TRP A 231 2.28 -0.77 21.58
N ASP A 232 1.36 -1.22 22.45
CA ASP A 232 1.37 -0.91 23.89
C ASP A 232 2.50 -1.63 24.66
N GLU A 233 3.11 -2.66 24.08
CA GLU A 233 4.24 -3.40 24.66
C GLU A 233 5.60 -2.80 24.30
N ILE A 234 5.65 -2.00 23.23
CA ILE A 234 6.85 -1.31 22.75
C ILE A 234 7.00 0.07 23.41
N LYS A 235 5.89 0.63 23.89
CA LYS A 235 5.82 1.93 24.58
C LYS A 235 6.25 1.94 26.06
N GLN A 236 6.88 0.88 26.54
CA GLN A 236 7.42 0.80 27.91
C GLN A 236 8.94 0.83 27.88
#